data_AF-A0A7V1MY41-F1
#
_entry.id   AF-A0A7V1MY41-F1
#
_cell.length_a   1.000
_cell.length_b   1.000
_cell.length_c   1.000
_cell.angle_alpha   90.00
_cell.angle_beta   90.00
_cell.angle_gamma   90.00
#
_symmetry.space_group_name_H-M   'P 1'
#
loop_
_entity.id
_entity.type
_entity.pdbx_description
1 polymer ?
#
loop_
_entity_poly.entity_id
_entity_poly.type
_entity_poly.pdbx_seq_one_letter_code
_entity_poly.pdbx_strand_id
1 'polypeptide(L)'
;MVQPQVDGSVQFELFLPEAEIVKLAGTFTDWENRAIAMRGPEEGWWILKLHLPPGDYEFQYIVDDNIWLADYAAHGVRRNECGTWVSLLTVPQQNTGIREAISVNAA
;
A
#
# COMPACT_ATOMS: atom_id res chain seq x y z
N MET A 1 -3.90 6.59 3.38
CA MET A 1 -4.71 6.15 2.24
C MET A 1 -3.86 5.29 1.32
N VAL A 2 -4.44 4.25 0.75
CA VAL A 2 -3.75 3.30 -0.13
C VAL A 2 -4.54 3.14 -1.43
N GLN A 3 -3.85 3.27 -2.56
CA GLN A 3 -4.48 3.27 -3.88
C GLN A 3 -3.71 2.38 -4.87
N PRO A 4 -4.28 1.24 -5.28
CA PRO A 4 -3.81 0.50 -6.44
C PRO A 4 -3.91 1.36 -7.72
N GLN A 5 -2.92 1.26 -8.59
CA GLN A 5 -2.81 1.99 -9.84
C GLN A 5 -2.97 1.06 -11.05
N VAL A 6 -3.28 1.64 -12.21
CA VAL A 6 -3.50 0.89 -13.47
C VAL A 6 -2.22 0.22 -13.98
N ASP A 7 -1.05 0.75 -13.61
CA ASP A 7 0.26 0.19 -13.98
C ASP A 7 0.69 -1.01 -13.11
N GLY A 8 -0.15 -1.44 -12.16
CA GLY A 8 0.16 -2.54 -11.23
C GLY A 8 0.98 -2.11 -10.01
N SER A 9 1.20 -0.81 -9.83
CA SER A 9 1.76 -0.27 -8.59
C SER A 9 0.68 0.05 -7.56
N VAL A 10 1.11 0.26 -6.32
CA VAL A 10 0.28 0.73 -5.21
C VAL A 10 0.94 1.98 -4.63
N GLN A 11 0.14 3.03 -4.48
CA GLN A 11 0.53 4.27 -3.84
C GLN A 11 0.05 4.30 -2.39
N PHE A 12 0.98 4.51 -1.48
CA PHE A 12 0.76 4.67 -0.05
C PHE A 12 0.96 6.14 0.29
N GLU A 13 -0.01 6.72 0.99
CA GLU A 13 0.03 8.11 1.43
C GLU A 13 -0.41 8.24 2.89
N LEU A 14 0.33 9.00 3.68
CA LEU A 14 0.04 9.22 5.09
C LEU A 14 0.29 10.68 5.46
N PHE A 15 -0.70 11.34 6.08
CA PHE A 15 -0.56 12.70 6.57
C PHE A 15 -0.07 12.69 8.02
N LEU A 16 1.21 13.01 8.21
CA LEU A 16 1.86 13.15 9.51
C LEU A 16 2.90 14.27 9.42
N PRO A 17 2.49 15.54 9.54
CA PRO A 17 3.38 16.68 9.35
C PRO A 17 4.45 16.84 10.42
N GLU A 18 4.26 16.22 11.59
CA GLU A 18 5.18 16.29 12.73
C GLU A 18 6.14 15.09 12.81
N ALA A 19 5.94 14.05 11.99
CA ALA A 19 6.83 12.89 11.98
C ALA A 19 8.18 13.26 11.37
N GLU A 20 9.25 12.66 11.89
CA GLU A 20 10.61 12.82 11.37
C GLU A 20 10.93 11.74 10.34
N ILE A 21 10.38 10.54 10.52
CA ILE A 21 10.54 9.42 9.59
C ILE A 21 9.29 8.54 9.56
N VAL A 22 8.90 8.13 8.36
CA VAL A 22 7.87 7.11 8.16
C VAL A 22 8.43 6.00 7.28
N LYS A 23 8.29 4.76 7.74
CA LYS A 23 8.63 3.55 6.97
C LYS A 23 7.39 2.70 6.76
N LEU A 24 7.31 2.06 5.60
CA LEU A 24 6.30 1.05 5.30
C LEU A 24 6.85 -0.34 5.63
N ALA A 25 6.13 -1.08 6.48
CA ALA A 25 6.47 -2.45 6.86
C ALA A 25 5.27 -3.37 6.64
N GLY A 26 5.48 -4.56 6.10
CA GLY A 26 4.42 -5.53 5.88
C GLY A 26 4.93 -6.88 5.43
N THR A 27 4.00 -7.76 5.12
CA THR A 27 4.29 -9.13 4.62
C THR A 27 5.27 -9.14 3.43
N PHE A 28 5.21 -8.16 2.54
CA PHE A 28 6.12 -8.02 1.39
C PHE A 28 7.52 -7.51 1.75
N THR A 29 7.70 -6.87 2.91
CA THR A 29 9.01 -6.44 3.43
C THR A 29 9.56 -7.36 4.52
N ASP A 30 8.91 -8.50 4.79
CA ASP A 30 9.21 -9.28 6.01
C ASP A 30 9.18 -8.38 7.26
N TRP A 31 8.12 -7.56 7.34
CA TRP A 31 7.89 -6.57 8.39
C TRP A 31 9.05 -5.57 8.51
N GLU A 32 9.59 -5.39 9.71
CA GLU A 32 10.64 -4.40 10.00
C GLU A 32 11.99 -4.74 9.35
N ASN A 33 12.23 -6.02 9.02
CA ASN A 33 13.52 -6.50 8.50
C ASN A 33 13.94 -5.81 7.21
N ARG A 34 12.97 -5.45 6.35
CA ARG A 34 13.21 -4.70 5.10
C ARG A 34 12.24 -3.54 4.93
N ALA A 35 11.85 -2.89 6.03
CA ALA A 35 10.95 -1.74 5.98
C ALA A 35 11.50 -0.64 5.06
N ILE A 36 10.62 -0.02 4.28
CA ILE A 36 10.99 0.92 3.21
C ILE A 36 10.67 2.34 3.67
N ALA A 37 11.66 3.21 3.72
CA ALA A 37 11.45 4.62 4.03
C ALA A 37 10.56 5.30 2.97
N MET A 38 9.56 6.06 3.42
CA MET A 38 8.69 6.85 2.56
C MET A 38 9.34 8.20 2.25
N ARG A 39 8.99 8.80 1.11
CA ARG A 39 9.43 10.16 0.75
C ARG A 39 8.55 11.17 1.47
N GLY A 40 9.13 12.15 2.17
CA GLY A 40 8.39 13.20 2.85
C GLY A 40 9.09 13.76 4.09
N PRO A 41 8.37 14.57 4.88
CA PRO A 41 7.02 15.06 4.57
C PRO A 41 7.08 16.21 3.55
N GLU A 42 6.32 16.11 2.46
CA GLU A 42 6.05 17.23 1.54
C GLU A 42 4.65 17.78 1.85
N GLU A 43 4.54 19.02 2.30
CA GLU A 43 3.27 19.61 2.77
C GLU A 43 2.53 18.73 3.81
N GLY A 44 3.29 17.99 4.63
CA GLY A 44 2.78 17.08 5.65
C GLY A 44 2.48 15.66 5.18
N TRP A 45 2.66 15.37 3.89
CA TRP A 45 2.39 14.06 3.30
C TRP A 45 3.65 13.22 3.13
N TRP A 46 3.54 11.97 3.54
CA TRP A 46 4.49 10.89 3.26
C TRP A 46 3.97 10.05 2.12
N ILE A 47 4.79 9.80 1.11
CA ILE A 47 4.39 9.10 -0.12
C ILE A 47 5.38 8.00 -0.46
N LEU A 48 4.86 6.82 -0.81
CA LEU A 48 5.64 5.72 -1.37
C LEU A 48 4.84 5.00 -2.46
N LYS A 49 5.48 4.71 -3.58
CA LYS A 49 4.90 3.95 -4.70
C LYS A 49 5.68 2.67 -4.90
N LEU A 50 5.02 1.51 -4.82
CA LEU A 50 5.64 0.18 -4.98
C LEU A 50 4.91 -0.65 -6.02
N HIS A 51 5.64 -1.42 -6.81
CA HIS A 51 5.03 -2.52 -7.56
C HIS A 51 4.86 -3.72 -6.64
N LEU A 52 3.61 -4.17 -6.50
CA LEU A 52 3.26 -5.36 -5.74
C LEU A 52 2.53 -6.32 -6.70
N PRO A 53 2.93 -7.60 -6.76
CA PRO A 53 2.14 -8.61 -7.47
C PRO A 53 0.68 -8.63 -6.97
N PRO A 54 -0.26 -9.13 -7.79
CA PRO A 54 -1.60 -9.40 -7.31
C PRO A 54 -1.59 -10.33 -6.10
N GLY A 55 -2.39 -10.01 -5.08
CA GLY A 55 -2.43 -10.77 -3.83
C GLY A 55 -2.98 -9.95 -2.67
N ASP A 56 -3.09 -10.61 -1.53
CA ASP A 56 -3.49 -10.02 -0.26
C ASP A 56 -2.26 -9.82 0.63
N TYR A 57 -2.16 -8.63 1.20
CA TYR A 57 -1.03 -8.19 2.02
C TYR A 57 -1.51 -7.58 3.32
N GLU A 58 -0.69 -7.76 4.36
CA GLU A 58 -0.78 -6.99 5.59
C GLU A 58 0.37 -5.99 5.68
N PHE A 59 0.10 -4.81 6.23
CA PHE A 59 1.10 -3.78 6.46
C PHE A 59 0.74 -2.85 7.63
N GLN A 60 1.74 -2.10 8.08
CA GLN A 60 1.66 -0.97 9.01
C GLN A 60 2.71 0.09 8.62
N TYR A 61 2.53 1.30 9.12
CA TYR A 61 3.58 2.32 9.11
C TYR A 61 4.38 2.26 10.41
N ILE A 62 5.70 2.38 10.31
CA ILE A 62 6.59 2.63 11.44
C ILE A 62 6.93 4.11 11.42
N VAL A 63 6.45 4.84 12.43
CA VAL A 63 6.65 6.28 12.60
C VAL A 63 7.70 6.49 13.68
N ASP A 64 8.68 7.35 13.41
CA ASP A 64 9.77 7.72 14.34
C ASP A 64 10.44 6.49 14.99
N ASP A 65 10.60 5.43 14.18
CA ASP A 65 11.23 4.15 14.50
C ASP A 65 10.59 3.30 15.60
N ASN A 66 9.53 3.76 16.26
CA ASN A 66 8.96 3.07 17.44
C ASN A 66 7.43 3.01 17.49
N ILE A 67 6.71 3.80 16.69
CA ILE A 67 5.26 3.82 16.66
C ILE A 67 4.76 3.01 15.47
N TRP A 68 3.98 1.97 15.77
CA TRP A 68 3.32 1.15 14.76
C TRP A 68 1.90 1.65 14.52
N LEU A 69 1.63 2.11 13.30
CA LEU A 69 0.36 2.73 12.93
C LEU A 69 -0.34 1.94 11.82
N ALA A 70 -1.58 1.53 12.06
CA ALA A 70 -2.46 1.02 11.02
C ALA A 70 -3.08 2.17 10.22
N ASP A 71 -3.17 2.00 8.92
CA ASP A 71 -4.02 2.78 8.02
C ASP A 71 -5.48 2.29 8.10
N TYR A 72 -6.34 3.05 8.77
CA TYR A 72 -7.78 2.77 8.83
C TYR A 72 -8.53 3.19 7.55
N ALA A 73 -7.86 3.88 6.63
CA ALA A 73 -8.39 4.24 5.32
C ALA A 73 -7.87 3.29 4.21
N ALA A 74 -7.21 2.19 4.56
CA ALA A 74 -6.89 1.10 3.63
C ALA A 74 -8.12 0.24 3.30
N HIS A 75 -7.93 -0.90 2.63
CA HIS A 75 -9.01 -1.82 2.25
C HIS A 75 -9.67 -2.52 3.46
N GLY A 76 -9.07 -2.42 4.64
CA GLY A 76 -9.62 -2.88 5.90
C GLY A 76 -8.55 -2.92 6.98
N VAL A 77 -8.96 -3.30 8.19
CA VAL A 77 -8.06 -3.58 9.30
C VAL A 77 -8.44 -4.89 9.96
N ARG A 78 -7.45 -5.61 10.50
CA ARG A 78 -7.63 -6.83 11.29
C ARG A 78 -6.85 -6.72 12.59
N ARG A 79 -7.35 -7.36 13.64
CA ARG A 79 -6.60 -7.51 14.89
C ARG A 79 -5.68 -8.73 14.79
N ASN A 80 -4.38 -8.53 15.02
CA ASN A 80 -3.40 -9.62 15.06
C ASN A 80 -3.38 -10.31 16.44
N GLU A 81 -2.59 -11.38 16.56
CA GLU A 81 -2.48 -12.18 17.80
C GLU A 81 -1.99 -11.38 19.01
N CYS A 82 -1.19 -10.34 18.78
CA CYS A 82 -0.70 -9.43 19.82
C CYS A 82 -1.74 -8.38 20.23
N GLY A 83 -2.92 -8.38 19.63
CA GLY A 83 -4.00 -7.44 19.93
C GLY A 83 -3.88 -6.07 19.26
N THR A 84 -2.91 -5.90 18.36
CA THR A 84 -2.69 -4.67 17.57
C THR A 84 -3.46 -4.73 16.25
N TRP A 85 -3.83 -3.57 15.71
CA TRP A 85 -4.45 -3.46 14.40
C TRP A 85 -3.40 -3.47 13.29
N VAL A 86 -3.63 -4.25 12.25
CA VAL A 86 -2.85 -4.27 11.00
C VAL A 86 -3.75 -3.87 9.84
N SER A 87 -3.19 -3.17 8.85
CA SER A 87 -3.92 -2.80 7.64
C SER A 87 -3.91 -3.92 6.61
N LEU A 88 -5.04 -4.06 5.92
CA LEU A 88 -5.23 -5.01 4.85
C LEU A 88 -5.12 -4.30 3.49
N LEU A 89 -4.43 -4.93 2.55
CA LEU A 89 -4.26 -4.47 1.18
C LEU A 89 -4.51 -5.61 0.21
N THR A 90 -5.53 -5.49 -0.63
CA THR A 90 -5.74 -6.38 -1.78
C THR A 90 -5.26 -5.68 -3.05
N VAL A 91 -4.33 -6.32 -3.76
CA VAL A 91 -3.87 -5.89 -5.08
C VAL A 91 -4.58 -6.75 -6.13
N PRO A 92 -5.46 -6.18 -6.97
CA PRO A 92 -6.24 -6.96 -7.92
C PRO A 92 -5.36 -7.52 -9.05
N GLN A 93 -5.80 -8.63 -9.63
CA GLN A 93 -5.16 -9.18 -10.82
C GLN A 93 -5.36 -8.21 -11.99
N GLN A 94 -4.26 -7.78 -12.59
CA GLN A 94 -4.30 -6.95 -13.79
C GLN A 94 -4.77 -7.83 -14.95
N ASN A 95 -6.04 -7.73 -15.34
CA ASN A 95 -6.54 -8.40 -16.54
C ASN A 95 -5.99 -7.67 -17.77
N THR A 96 -4.79 -8.03 -18.21
CA THR A 96 -4.22 -7.59 -19.49
C THR A 96 -4.86 -8.38 -20.66
N GLY A 97 -6.19 -8.46 -20.68
CA GLY A 97 -6.95 -9.34 -21.58
C GLY A 97 -8.14 -8.63 -22.23
N ILE A 98 -7.96 -8.31 -23.52
CA ILE A 98 -8.96 -7.96 -24.55
C ILE A 98 -9.51 -6.52 -24.51
N ARG A 99 -8.71 -5.58 -25.04
CA ARG A 99 -9.22 -4.42 -25.80
C ARG A 99 -8.58 -4.40 -27.18
N GLU A 100 -8.83 -5.41 -28.02
CA GLU A 100 -8.64 -5.32 -29.49
C GLU A 100 -9.29 -6.52 -30.18
N ALA A 101 -10.62 -6.58 -30.18
CA ALA A 101 -11.38 -7.42 -31.12
C ALA A 101 -12.82 -6.90 -31.23
N ILE A 102 -12.99 -5.63 -31.62
CA ILE A 102 -14.19 -5.24 -32.36
C ILE A 102 -13.82 -5.42 -33.83
N SER A 103 -13.79 -6.67 -34.30
CA SER A 103 -14.03 -6.92 -35.72
C SER A 103 -15.48 -6.53 -35.95
N VAL A 104 -15.67 -5.36 -36.54
CA VAL A 104 -16.95 -4.97 -37.12
C VAL A 104 -17.21 -5.97 -38.24
N ASN A 105 -17.99 -7.02 -37.97
CA ASN A 105 -18.71 -7.71 -39.02
C ASN A 105 -19.82 -6.75 -39.47
N ALA A 106 -19.51 -5.91 -40.45
CA ALA A 106 -20.51 -5.28 -41.28
C ALA A 106 -20.56 -6.06 -42.61
N ALA A 107 -21.77 -6.52 -42.91
CA ALA A 107 -22.17 -7.34 -44.05
C ALA A 107 -21.92 -6.68 -45.42
#